data_AF-A0A2V8YK37-F1
#
_entry.id   AF-A0A2V8YK37-F1
#
_cell.length_a   1.000
_cell.length_b   1.000
_cell.length_c   1.000
_cell.angle_alpha   90.00
_cell.angle_beta   90.00
_cell.angle_gamma   90.00
#
_symmetry.space_group_name_H-M   'P 1'
#
loop_
_entity.id
_entity.type
_entity.pdbx_description
1 polymer ?
#
loop_
_entity_poly.entity_id
_entity_poly.type
_entity_poly.pdbx_seq_one_letter_code
_entity_poly.pdbx_strand_id
1 'polypeptide(L)'
;MHRPFLSLLLLVVLAGSLIALGEGRPFASETGIPAGSSYDQTSFAAELHRISEILKKKPSTNEMAALRDSLPKRWMVATPEGWFSISSETLRNQLTSLSSENARTWVNHLEEEVEWPAQNATHSTQARDELAHILARPEFGAVRPPSAWDLFRQRLALWVERMLLRLFGGISRYPLGGEILSWFLVVVAVGIVALLVFRFFASRERVNALPPSVDVTAVRTWQEWIRAAREAAKQGNFREAVHSAYWAGIARLEDDGVVPKDRTKTPREYLRLVVESAPGELGPAPAPREPLAALTSGLERAWYANRGARAEDFHESLRHLEALGCSLE
;
A
#
# COMPACT_ATOMS: atom_id res chain seq x y z
N MET A 1 -12.06 -43.68 51.79
CA MET A 1 -12.78 -42.50 51.26
C MET A 1 -13.21 -42.79 49.82
N HIS A 2 -14.39 -42.33 49.41
CA HIS A 2 -14.93 -42.42 48.03
C HIS A 2 -14.45 -41.20 47.21
N ARG A 3 -14.49 -41.13 45.85
CA ARG A 3 -14.61 -42.12 44.75
C ARG A 3 -14.02 -41.45 43.46
N PRO A 4 -13.70 -42.18 42.37
CA PRO A 4 -13.06 -41.65 41.16
C PRO A 4 -14.01 -41.51 39.93
N PHE A 5 -13.45 -41.50 38.70
CA PHE A 5 -14.07 -41.33 37.35
C PHE A 5 -14.35 -39.87 36.93
N LEU A 6 -14.41 -39.47 35.64
CA LEU A 6 -14.29 -40.14 34.31
C LEU A 6 -13.66 -39.11 33.33
N SER A 7 -12.56 -39.34 32.60
CA SER A 7 -12.37 -39.99 31.27
C SER A 7 -13.10 -39.34 30.06
N LEU A 8 -12.57 -39.57 28.84
CA LEU A 8 -12.91 -38.99 27.50
C LEU A 8 -12.53 -37.50 27.31
N LEU A 9 -12.16 -36.97 26.13
CA LEU A 9 -11.72 -37.44 24.78
C LEU A 9 -11.00 -36.20 24.12
N LEU A 10 -10.22 -36.17 23.02
CA LEU A 10 -9.82 -37.07 21.91
C LEU A 10 -8.39 -36.67 21.43
N LEU A 11 -7.75 -37.46 20.57
CA LEU A 11 -6.42 -37.18 19.99
C LEU A 11 -6.42 -37.42 18.46
N VAL A 12 -6.31 -36.35 17.65
CA VAL A 12 -6.07 -36.33 16.17
C VAL A 12 -5.39 -34.97 15.87
N VAL A 13 -4.07 -34.83 15.65
CA VAL A 13 -3.21 -35.27 14.52
C VAL A 13 -3.70 -34.81 13.15
N LEU A 14 -3.09 -33.76 12.58
CA LEU A 14 -2.49 -33.82 11.23
C LEU A 14 -1.62 -32.59 10.89
N ALA A 15 -0.67 -32.81 9.98
CA ALA A 15 0.08 -31.84 9.16
C ALA A 15 0.47 -30.47 9.78
N GLY A 16 1.76 -30.32 10.09
CA GLY A 16 2.41 -29.02 10.01
C GLY A 16 2.83 -28.71 8.57
N SER A 17 2.70 -27.46 8.15
CA SER A 17 3.33 -26.92 6.93
C SER A 17 3.79 -25.48 7.15
N LEU A 18 5.07 -25.24 6.89
CA LEU A 18 5.60 -23.88 6.73
C LEU A 18 5.15 -23.33 5.36
N ILE A 19 4.45 -22.20 5.38
CA ILE A 19 4.27 -21.33 4.21
C ILE A 19 4.60 -19.92 4.75
N ALA A 20 5.87 -19.49 4.76
CA ALA A 20 6.75 -19.20 3.61
C ALA A 20 6.26 -18.00 2.79
N LEU A 21 7.19 -17.12 2.42
CA LEU A 21 6.91 -15.99 1.55
C LEU A 21 6.49 -16.50 0.16
N GLY A 22 5.47 -15.87 -0.41
CA GLY A 22 5.54 -15.44 -1.81
C GLY A 22 5.98 -13.97 -1.77
N GLU A 23 7.05 -13.49 -2.40
CA GLU A 23 7.74 -13.99 -3.61
C GLU A 23 6.78 -14.26 -4.77
N GLY A 24 6.96 -13.52 -5.86
CA GLY A 24 6.19 -13.71 -7.07
C GLY A 24 6.54 -15.05 -7.71
N ARG A 25 5.68 -16.06 -7.54
CA ARG A 25 5.67 -17.21 -8.44
C ARG A 25 4.91 -16.85 -9.72
N PRO A 26 5.35 -17.37 -10.89
CA PRO A 26 4.75 -17.05 -12.17
C PRO A 26 3.31 -17.55 -12.24
N PHE A 27 2.59 -17.16 -13.30
CA PHE A 27 1.36 -17.82 -13.70
C PHE A 27 1.59 -19.34 -13.75
N ALA A 28 1.10 -20.05 -12.74
CA ALA A 28 0.98 -21.49 -12.81
C ALA A 28 -0.10 -21.77 -13.86
N SER A 29 0.26 -22.48 -14.92
CA SER A 29 -0.66 -22.84 -15.99
C SER A 29 -1.72 -23.81 -15.47
N GLU A 30 -2.78 -23.27 -14.89
CA GLU A 30 -3.95 -24.04 -14.46
C GLU A 30 -4.68 -24.49 -15.72
N THR A 31 -4.28 -25.65 -16.24
CA THR A 31 -4.85 -26.32 -17.42
C THR A 31 -6.26 -26.80 -17.11
N GLY A 32 -7.18 -25.84 -17.09
CA GLY A 32 -8.58 -26.02 -16.73
C GLY A 32 -9.46 -25.09 -17.56
N ILE A 33 -9.28 -25.10 -18.90
CA ILE A 33 -10.12 -24.37 -19.85
C ILE A 33 -11.59 -24.73 -19.56
N PRO A 34 -12.42 -23.82 -19.02
CA PRO A 34 -13.85 -24.08 -18.94
C PRO A 34 -14.39 -24.10 -20.37
N ALA A 35 -15.34 -24.99 -20.65
CA ALA A 35 -15.81 -25.27 -22.02
C ALA A 35 -16.62 -24.11 -22.65
N GLY A 36 -15.95 -22.99 -22.90
CA GLY A 36 -16.30 -21.98 -23.88
C GLY A 36 -15.37 -22.11 -25.08
N SER A 37 -15.94 -22.17 -26.27
CA SER A 37 -15.24 -22.10 -27.55
C SER A 37 -14.27 -20.91 -27.58
N SER A 38 -12.97 -21.21 -27.70
CA SER A 38 -11.91 -20.24 -27.91
C SER A 38 -11.88 -19.81 -29.38
N TYR A 39 -11.91 -18.51 -29.64
CA TYR A 39 -11.82 -17.95 -30.98
C TYR A 39 -10.54 -17.13 -31.12
N ASP A 40 -9.84 -17.31 -32.24
CA ASP A 40 -8.90 -16.31 -32.76
C ASP A 40 -9.69 -15.06 -33.21
N GLN A 41 -9.06 -13.88 -33.23
CA GLN A 41 -9.70 -12.62 -33.62
C GLN A 41 -10.43 -12.72 -34.99
N THR A 42 -9.77 -13.33 -35.98
CA THR A 42 -10.34 -13.58 -37.32
C THR A 42 -11.54 -14.53 -37.28
N SER A 43 -11.48 -15.54 -36.40
CA SER A 43 -12.57 -16.52 -36.23
C SER A 43 -13.77 -15.93 -35.48
N PHE A 44 -13.53 -14.97 -34.59
CA PHE A 44 -14.58 -14.23 -33.89
C PHE A 44 -15.32 -13.27 -34.83
N ALA A 45 -14.59 -12.51 -35.66
CA ALA A 45 -15.17 -11.65 -36.69
C ALA A 45 -16.07 -12.44 -37.67
N ALA A 46 -15.63 -13.62 -38.12
CA ALA A 46 -16.42 -14.47 -39.01
C ALA A 46 -17.75 -14.95 -38.39
N GLU A 47 -17.76 -15.27 -37.09
CA GLU A 47 -19.00 -15.68 -36.39
C GLU A 47 -19.92 -14.47 -36.13
N LEU A 48 -19.38 -13.28 -35.83
CA LEU A 48 -20.17 -12.03 -35.78
C LEU A 48 -20.83 -11.73 -37.12
N HIS A 49 -20.09 -11.81 -38.22
CA HIS A 49 -20.62 -11.58 -39.58
C HIS A 49 -21.74 -12.57 -39.95
N ARG A 50 -21.57 -13.85 -39.58
CA ARG A 50 -22.60 -14.89 -39.72
C ARG A 50 -23.87 -14.57 -38.93
N ILE A 51 -23.74 -14.04 -37.71
CA ILE A 51 -24.87 -13.59 -36.89
C ILE A 51 -25.53 -12.34 -37.52
N SER A 52 -24.75 -11.39 -38.04
CA SER A 52 -25.28 -10.18 -38.70
C SER A 52 -26.06 -10.53 -39.97
N GLU A 53 -25.61 -11.50 -40.76
CA GLU A 53 -26.33 -12.06 -41.92
C GLU A 53 -27.63 -12.79 -41.57
N ILE A 54 -27.69 -13.49 -40.43
CA ILE A 54 -28.94 -14.10 -39.95
C ILE A 54 -29.93 -12.99 -39.53
N LEU A 55 -29.47 -11.98 -38.78
CA LEU A 55 -30.31 -10.87 -38.31
C LEU A 55 -30.81 -9.97 -39.46
N LYS A 56 -30.01 -9.75 -40.51
CA LYS A 56 -30.42 -9.03 -41.73
C LYS A 56 -31.69 -9.61 -42.38
N LYS A 57 -31.93 -10.91 -42.25
CA LYS A 57 -33.07 -11.63 -42.85
C LYS A 57 -34.39 -11.50 -42.07
N LYS A 58 -34.41 -10.72 -40.97
CA LYS A 58 -35.57 -10.55 -40.06
C LYS A 58 -36.15 -11.91 -39.59
N PRO A 59 -35.35 -12.73 -38.88
CA PRO A 59 -35.74 -14.07 -38.47
C PRO A 59 -36.99 -14.07 -37.57
N SER A 60 -37.79 -15.13 -37.68
CA SER A 60 -38.99 -15.34 -36.86
C SER A 60 -38.66 -15.57 -35.38
N THR A 61 -39.68 -15.47 -34.52
CA THR A 61 -39.55 -15.68 -33.06
C THR A 61 -38.87 -17.00 -32.68
N ASN A 62 -39.13 -18.07 -33.44
CA ASN A 62 -38.54 -19.38 -33.21
C ASN A 62 -37.07 -19.45 -33.65
N GLU A 63 -36.72 -18.78 -34.75
CA GLU A 63 -35.34 -18.69 -35.24
C GLU A 63 -34.47 -17.79 -34.35
N MET A 64 -35.03 -16.70 -33.80
CA MET A 64 -34.36 -15.88 -32.78
C MET A 64 -34.10 -16.66 -31.49
N ALA A 65 -35.03 -17.53 -31.06
CA ALA A 65 -34.83 -18.42 -29.92
C ALA A 65 -33.75 -19.49 -30.20
N ALA A 66 -33.77 -20.12 -31.37
CA ALA A 66 -32.75 -21.09 -31.78
C ALA A 66 -31.35 -20.46 -31.86
N LEU A 67 -31.25 -19.24 -32.41
CA LEU A 67 -30.00 -18.47 -32.45
C LEU A 67 -29.51 -18.16 -31.03
N ARG A 68 -30.37 -17.65 -30.14
CA ARG A 68 -30.06 -17.39 -28.72
C ARG A 68 -29.49 -18.63 -28.02
N ASP A 69 -30.00 -19.81 -28.34
CA ASP A 69 -29.61 -21.07 -27.68
C ASP A 69 -28.35 -21.71 -28.28
N SER A 70 -28.04 -21.44 -29.56
CA SER A 70 -26.79 -21.86 -30.21
C SER A 70 -25.53 -21.10 -29.75
N LEU A 71 -25.69 -19.88 -29.21
CA LEU A 71 -24.56 -19.05 -28.78
C LEU A 71 -23.84 -19.64 -27.54
N PRO A 72 -22.51 -19.55 -27.43
CA PRO A 72 -21.76 -19.96 -26.23
C PRO A 72 -21.80 -18.88 -25.14
N LYS A 73 -21.91 -19.25 -23.84
CA LYS A 73 -22.22 -18.28 -22.75
C LYS A 73 -21.19 -17.14 -22.63
N ARG A 74 -19.91 -17.44 -22.83
CA ARG A 74 -18.83 -16.47 -23.01
C ARG A 74 -18.02 -16.85 -24.23
N TRP A 75 -17.54 -15.84 -24.94
CA TRP A 75 -16.49 -16.00 -25.94
C TRP A 75 -15.14 -15.72 -25.27
N MET A 76 -14.17 -16.61 -25.46
CA MET A 76 -12.77 -16.32 -25.11
C MET A 76 -12.04 -16.00 -26.41
N VAL A 77 -11.72 -14.72 -26.60
CA VAL A 77 -11.04 -14.21 -27.79
C VAL A 77 -9.57 -14.01 -27.47
N ALA A 78 -8.69 -14.60 -28.29
CA ALA A 78 -7.26 -14.30 -28.26
C ALA A 78 -6.98 -13.05 -29.10
N THR A 79 -6.27 -12.08 -28.54
CA THR A 79 -5.76 -10.90 -29.25
C THR A 79 -4.27 -10.69 -28.92
N PRO A 80 -3.53 -9.84 -29.66
CA PRO A 80 -2.13 -9.54 -29.35
C PRO A 80 -1.89 -8.94 -27.96
N GLU A 81 -2.89 -8.30 -27.34
CA GLU A 81 -2.80 -7.76 -25.97
C GLU A 81 -3.14 -8.80 -24.88
N GLY A 82 -3.73 -9.95 -25.22
CA GLY A 82 -4.04 -11.03 -24.27
C GLY A 82 -5.33 -11.80 -24.56
N TRP A 83 -5.87 -12.44 -23.50
CA TRP A 83 -7.11 -13.22 -23.57
C TRP A 83 -8.28 -12.44 -23.00
N PHE A 84 -9.30 -12.18 -23.83
CA PHE A 84 -10.46 -11.37 -23.45
C PHE A 84 -11.73 -12.24 -23.39
N SER A 85 -12.46 -12.16 -22.28
CA SER A 85 -13.69 -12.92 -22.03
C SER A 85 -14.93 -12.04 -22.29
N ILE A 86 -15.43 -12.04 -23.53
CA ILE A 86 -16.62 -11.28 -23.94
C ILE A 86 -17.89 -12.05 -23.53
N SER A 87 -18.82 -11.40 -22.83
CA SER A 87 -20.10 -12.01 -22.44
C SER A 87 -21.14 -11.94 -23.56
N SER A 88 -21.78 -13.07 -23.87
CA SER A 88 -22.86 -13.14 -24.87
C SER A 88 -24.22 -12.68 -24.34
N GLU A 89 -24.31 -12.32 -23.06
CA GLU A 89 -25.57 -12.09 -22.35
C GLU A 89 -26.34 -10.88 -22.90
N THR A 90 -25.64 -9.80 -23.29
CA THR A 90 -26.24 -8.62 -23.93
C THR A 90 -26.98 -9.00 -25.22
N LEU A 91 -26.34 -9.81 -26.09
CA LEU A 91 -26.94 -10.28 -27.33
C LEU A 91 -28.15 -11.19 -27.06
N ARG A 92 -28.05 -12.13 -26.10
CA ARG A 92 -29.18 -12.99 -25.71
C ARG A 92 -30.37 -12.18 -25.20
N ASN A 93 -30.10 -11.14 -24.41
CA ASN A 93 -31.16 -10.30 -23.85
C ASN A 93 -31.86 -9.48 -24.95
N GLN A 94 -31.11 -8.99 -25.96
CA GLN A 94 -31.68 -8.30 -27.13
C GLN A 94 -32.43 -9.25 -28.08
N LEU A 95 -31.96 -10.50 -28.26
CA LEU A 95 -32.71 -11.55 -28.96
C LEU A 95 -33.99 -11.94 -28.22
N THR A 96 -33.97 -11.93 -26.88
CA THR A 96 -35.14 -12.26 -26.04
C THR A 96 -36.16 -11.12 -25.98
N SER A 97 -35.74 -9.86 -26.14
CA SER A 97 -36.65 -8.71 -26.26
C SER A 97 -37.24 -8.54 -27.67
N LEU A 98 -37.02 -9.50 -28.58
CA LEU A 98 -37.49 -9.53 -29.98
C LEU A 98 -36.99 -8.34 -30.84
N SER A 99 -36.01 -7.58 -30.34
CA SER A 99 -35.44 -6.43 -31.04
C SER A 99 -34.24 -6.86 -31.90
N SER A 100 -34.55 -7.51 -33.02
CA SER A 100 -33.57 -7.89 -34.05
C SER A 100 -32.78 -6.71 -34.59
N GLU A 101 -33.36 -5.51 -34.55
CA GLU A 101 -32.70 -4.24 -34.92
C GLU A 101 -31.65 -3.80 -33.90
N ASN A 102 -31.95 -3.80 -32.60
CA ASN A 102 -30.95 -3.51 -31.55
C ASN A 102 -29.83 -4.58 -31.53
N ALA A 103 -30.20 -5.86 -31.66
CA ALA A 103 -29.23 -6.95 -31.78
C ALA A 103 -28.28 -6.76 -32.97
N ARG A 104 -28.81 -6.31 -34.11
CA ARG A 104 -28.00 -6.03 -35.31
C ARG A 104 -27.10 -4.81 -35.11
N THR A 105 -27.60 -3.71 -34.53
CA THR A 105 -26.78 -2.53 -34.21
C THR A 105 -25.62 -2.88 -33.27
N TRP A 106 -25.86 -3.73 -32.27
CA TRP A 106 -24.83 -4.20 -31.33
C TRP A 106 -23.79 -5.11 -32.01
N VAL A 107 -24.21 -6.03 -32.88
CA VAL A 107 -23.27 -6.86 -33.66
C VAL A 107 -22.46 -6.02 -34.65
N ASN A 108 -23.08 -5.08 -35.38
CA ASN A 108 -22.38 -4.19 -36.31
C ASN A 108 -21.27 -3.38 -35.59
N HIS A 109 -21.55 -2.83 -34.40
CA HIS A 109 -20.57 -2.07 -33.63
C HIS A 109 -19.40 -2.95 -33.16
N LEU A 110 -19.64 -4.23 -32.83
CA LEU A 110 -18.58 -5.18 -32.52
C LEU A 110 -17.79 -5.63 -33.76
N GLU A 111 -18.44 -5.71 -34.93
CA GLU A 111 -17.78 -5.98 -36.22
C GLU A 111 -16.80 -4.82 -36.54
N GLU A 112 -17.24 -3.57 -36.37
CA GLU A 112 -16.43 -2.35 -36.56
C GLU A 112 -15.27 -2.22 -35.55
N GLU A 113 -15.49 -2.56 -34.28
CA GLU A 113 -14.45 -2.54 -33.22
C GLU A 113 -13.39 -3.64 -33.39
N VAL A 114 -13.76 -4.81 -33.94
CA VAL A 114 -12.86 -5.96 -34.15
C VAL A 114 -12.02 -5.82 -35.44
N GLU A 115 -12.56 -5.15 -36.45
CA GLU A 115 -11.86 -4.82 -37.71
C GLU A 115 -10.91 -3.60 -37.55
N TRP A 116 -10.99 -2.87 -36.43
CA TRP A 116 -10.17 -1.68 -36.17
C TRP A 116 -8.66 -2.00 -36.16
N PRO A 117 -7.83 -1.40 -37.04
CA PRO A 117 -6.47 -1.87 -37.28
C PRO A 117 -5.55 -1.84 -36.05
N ALA A 118 -4.78 -2.93 -35.88
CA ALA A 118 -3.83 -3.12 -34.78
C ALA A 118 -2.73 -2.04 -34.65
N GLN A 119 -2.54 -1.18 -35.66
CA GLN A 119 -1.68 0.01 -35.57
C GLN A 119 -2.13 0.96 -34.43
N ASN A 120 -3.43 0.98 -34.11
CA ASN A 120 -3.98 1.77 -33.02
C ASN A 120 -3.79 1.16 -31.62
N ALA A 121 -3.38 -0.12 -31.50
CA ALA A 121 -3.10 -0.75 -30.20
C ALA A 121 -1.97 -0.03 -29.45
N THR A 122 -0.89 0.29 -30.17
CA THR A 122 0.25 1.08 -29.67
C THR A 122 -0.20 2.47 -29.17
N HIS A 123 -1.04 3.16 -29.93
CA HIS A 123 -1.61 4.45 -29.53
C HIS A 123 -2.56 4.31 -28.34
N SER A 124 -3.30 3.21 -28.23
CA SER A 124 -4.19 2.96 -27.08
C SER A 124 -3.42 2.83 -25.78
N THR A 125 -2.22 2.23 -25.79
CA THR A 125 -1.38 2.09 -24.60
C THR A 125 -0.89 3.46 -24.11
N GLN A 126 -0.36 4.30 -25.02
CA GLN A 126 0.04 5.67 -24.69
C GLN A 126 -1.15 6.52 -24.19
N ALA A 127 -2.33 6.38 -24.80
CA ALA A 127 -3.54 7.07 -24.37
C ALA A 127 -4.07 6.57 -23.00
N ARG A 128 -3.92 5.28 -22.67
CA ARG A 128 -4.24 4.72 -21.35
C ARG A 128 -3.31 5.29 -20.27
N ASP A 129 -2.02 5.41 -20.55
CA ASP A 129 -1.04 6.01 -19.63
C ASP A 129 -1.30 7.51 -19.40
N GLU A 130 -1.61 8.26 -20.46
CA GLU A 130 -1.91 9.70 -20.36
C GLU A 130 -3.26 9.95 -19.66
N LEU A 131 -4.28 9.11 -19.91
CA LEU A 131 -5.54 9.12 -19.15
C LEU A 131 -5.31 8.78 -17.66
N ALA A 132 -4.46 7.79 -17.36
CA ALA A 132 -4.10 7.45 -15.98
C ALA A 132 -3.36 8.60 -15.29
N HIS A 133 -2.49 9.33 -16.00
CA HIS A 133 -1.83 10.53 -15.49
C HIS A 133 -2.83 11.66 -15.20
N ILE A 134 -3.82 11.89 -16.08
CA ILE A 134 -4.88 12.88 -15.86
C ILE A 134 -5.75 12.49 -14.65
N LEU A 135 -6.23 11.25 -14.57
CA LEU A 135 -7.05 10.74 -13.46
C LEU A 135 -6.27 10.56 -12.14
N ALA A 136 -4.94 10.68 -12.17
CA ALA A 136 -4.10 10.73 -10.98
C ALA A 136 -4.07 12.11 -10.30
N ARG A 137 -4.51 13.18 -10.99
CA ARG A 137 -4.47 14.55 -10.46
C ARG A 137 -5.48 14.77 -9.32
N PRO A 138 -5.20 15.68 -8.36
CA PRO A 138 -6.08 15.93 -7.21
C PRO A 138 -7.51 16.33 -7.60
N GLU A 139 -7.64 17.06 -8.71
CA GLU A 139 -8.91 17.55 -9.26
C GLU A 139 -9.93 16.44 -9.63
N PHE A 140 -9.46 15.22 -9.93
CA PHE A 140 -10.32 14.05 -10.19
C PHE A 140 -10.47 13.11 -8.98
N GLY A 141 -9.87 13.44 -7.83
CA GLY A 141 -9.84 12.57 -6.65
C GLY A 141 -11.22 12.20 -6.08
N ALA A 142 -12.25 13.02 -6.35
CA ALA A 142 -13.62 12.80 -5.90
C ALA A 142 -14.37 11.68 -6.67
N VAL A 143 -13.86 11.23 -7.83
CA VAL A 143 -14.54 10.25 -8.71
C VAL A 143 -13.75 8.93 -8.83
N ARG A 144 -12.85 8.65 -7.87
CA ARG A 144 -12.15 7.35 -7.83
C ARG A 144 -13.10 6.21 -7.45
N PRO A 145 -13.01 5.04 -8.10
CA PRO A 145 -13.66 3.83 -7.59
C PRO A 145 -13.09 3.48 -6.20
N PRO A 146 -13.86 2.83 -5.31
CA PRO A 146 -13.43 2.52 -3.95
C PRO A 146 -12.09 1.77 -3.92
N SER A 147 -11.11 2.27 -3.15
CA SER A 147 -9.81 1.62 -3.11
C SER A 147 -9.90 0.25 -2.42
N ALA A 148 -8.94 -0.64 -2.69
CA ALA A 148 -8.84 -1.92 -1.99
C ALA A 148 -8.80 -1.75 -0.45
N TRP A 149 -8.30 -0.62 0.04
CA TRP A 149 -8.27 -0.27 1.46
C TRP A 149 -9.66 0.15 1.99
N ASP A 150 -10.45 0.85 1.19
CA ASP A 150 -11.83 1.23 1.56
C ASP A 150 -12.76 0.01 1.53
N LEU A 151 -12.59 -0.88 0.53
CA LEU A 151 -13.28 -2.16 0.47
C LEU A 151 -12.90 -3.07 1.65
N PHE A 152 -11.63 -3.06 2.08
CA PHE A 152 -11.19 -3.75 3.30
C PHE A 152 -11.83 -3.15 4.55
N ARG A 153 -11.84 -1.82 4.69
CA ARG A 153 -12.50 -1.10 5.81
C ARG A 153 -14.00 -1.41 5.88
N GLN A 154 -14.71 -1.39 4.74
CA GLN A 154 -16.12 -1.76 4.68
C GLN A 154 -16.35 -3.22 5.10
N ARG A 155 -15.54 -4.16 4.59
CA ARG A 155 -15.62 -5.58 4.97
C ARG A 155 -15.31 -5.80 6.46
N LEU A 156 -14.37 -5.05 7.03
CA LEU A 156 -14.03 -5.10 8.45
C LEU A 156 -15.15 -4.51 9.32
N ALA A 157 -15.72 -3.36 8.96
CA ALA A 157 -16.85 -2.75 9.67
C ALA A 157 -18.06 -3.70 9.70
N LEU A 158 -18.45 -4.24 8.54
CA LEU A 158 -19.53 -5.23 8.41
C LEU A 158 -19.21 -6.56 9.12
N TRP A 159 -17.96 -6.86 9.46
CA TRP A 159 -17.60 -8.02 10.29
C TRP A 159 -17.72 -7.68 11.78
N VAL A 160 -17.20 -6.53 12.22
CA VAL A 160 -17.32 -6.03 13.60
C VAL A 160 -18.78 -5.87 14.00
N GLU A 161 -19.60 -5.25 13.16
CA GLU A 161 -21.04 -5.07 13.40
C GLU A 161 -21.77 -6.41 13.61
N ARG A 162 -21.55 -7.38 12.72
CA ARG A 162 -22.15 -8.73 12.87
C ARG A 162 -21.62 -9.48 14.09
N MET A 163 -20.37 -9.25 14.51
CA MET A 163 -19.84 -9.81 15.74
C MET A 163 -20.50 -9.19 16.98
N LEU A 164 -20.66 -7.87 17.01
CA LEU A 164 -21.36 -7.14 18.07
C LEU A 164 -22.83 -7.57 18.18
N LEU A 165 -23.56 -7.58 17.07
CA LEU A 165 -24.97 -8.01 17.04
C LEU A 165 -25.14 -9.47 17.48
N ARG A 166 -24.19 -10.36 17.14
CA ARG A 166 -24.21 -11.76 17.60
C ARG A 166 -23.91 -11.92 19.09
N LEU A 167 -23.05 -11.06 19.66
CA LEU A 167 -22.79 -11.00 21.11
C LEU A 167 -24.03 -10.47 21.85
N PHE A 168 -24.46 -9.24 21.54
CA PHE A 168 -25.57 -8.59 22.26
C PHE A 168 -26.92 -9.29 22.06
N GLY A 169 -27.18 -9.85 20.87
CA GLY A 169 -28.39 -10.64 20.59
C GLY A 169 -28.50 -11.94 21.40
N GLY A 170 -27.39 -12.45 21.94
CA GLY A 170 -27.39 -13.60 22.86
C GLY A 170 -27.74 -13.25 24.30
N ILE A 171 -27.39 -12.04 24.76
CA ILE A 171 -27.52 -11.60 26.16
C ILE A 171 -28.99 -11.43 26.56
N SER A 172 -29.83 -10.95 25.64
CA SER A 172 -31.26 -10.62 25.88
C SER A 172 -32.18 -11.84 26.17
N ARG A 173 -31.64 -13.04 26.37
CA ARG A 173 -32.40 -14.28 26.61
C ARG A 173 -32.34 -14.82 28.04
N TYR A 174 -31.51 -14.24 28.93
CA TYR A 174 -31.35 -14.74 30.31
C TYR A 174 -31.40 -13.58 31.33
N PRO A 175 -32.55 -13.29 31.96
CA PRO A 175 -32.72 -12.05 32.74
C PRO A 175 -31.87 -11.95 34.02
N LEU A 176 -31.45 -13.06 34.64
CA LEU A 176 -30.52 -13.03 35.80
C LEU A 176 -29.06 -13.39 35.44
N GLY A 177 -28.84 -14.13 34.34
CA GLY A 177 -27.48 -14.43 33.87
C GLY A 177 -26.88 -13.31 33.01
N GLY A 178 -27.73 -12.53 32.35
CA GLY A 178 -27.35 -11.53 31.35
C GLY A 178 -26.63 -10.32 31.92
N GLU A 179 -26.87 -9.93 33.18
CA GLU A 179 -26.16 -8.81 33.82
C GLU A 179 -24.72 -9.20 34.19
N ILE A 180 -24.53 -10.36 34.83
CA ILE A 180 -23.17 -10.87 35.12
C ILE A 180 -22.41 -11.13 33.81
N LEU A 181 -23.09 -11.68 32.79
CA LEU A 181 -22.49 -11.94 31.49
C LEU A 181 -22.20 -10.66 30.70
N SER A 182 -23.01 -9.60 30.81
CA SER A 182 -22.75 -8.33 30.14
C SER A 182 -21.60 -7.56 30.79
N TRP A 183 -21.53 -7.52 32.13
CA TRP A 183 -20.38 -6.97 32.85
C TRP A 183 -19.10 -7.75 32.54
N PHE A 184 -19.16 -9.09 32.53
CA PHE A 184 -18.03 -9.93 32.12
C PHE A 184 -17.61 -9.64 30.66
N LEU A 185 -18.57 -9.49 29.74
CA LEU A 185 -18.29 -9.17 28.34
C LEU A 185 -17.68 -7.78 28.17
N VAL A 186 -18.14 -6.77 28.94
CA VAL A 186 -17.54 -5.43 28.96
C VAL A 186 -16.12 -5.47 29.51
N VAL A 187 -15.88 -6.19 30.61
CA VAL A 187 -14.53 -6.37 31.18
C VAL A 187 -13.61 -7.11 30.20
N VAL A 188 -14.09 -8.13 29.50
CA VAL A 188 -13.33 -8.83 28.45
C VAL A 188 -13.10 -7.94 27.23
N ALA A 189 -14.07 -7.14 26.79
CA ALA A 189 -13.90 -6.22 25.66
C ALA A 189 -12.91 -5.10 25.98
N VAL A 190 -13.03 -4.46 27.16
CA VAL A 190 -12.08 -3.47 27.66
C VAL A 190 -10.70 -4.12 27.88
N GLY A 191 -10.64 -5.35 28.39
CA GLY A 191 -9.41 -6.11 28.54
C GLY A 191 -8.74 -6.45 27.21
N ILE A 192 -9.50 -6.81 26.17
CA ILE A 192 -8.99 -7.04 24.82
C ILE A 192 -8.54 -5.73 24.18
N VAL A 193 -9.28 -4.63 24.34
CA VAL A 193 -8.85 -3.30 23.85
C VAL A 193 -7.58 -2.87 24.59
N ALA A 194 -7.52 -2.99 25.91
CA ALA A 194 -6.33 -2.69 26.70
C ALA A 194 -5.14 -3.60 26.34
N LEU A 195 -5.36 -4.88 26.02
CA LEU A 195 -4.32 -5.81 25.57
C LEU A 195 -3.90 -5.55 24.11
N LEU A 196 -4.80 -5.12 23.23
CA LEU A 196 -4.46 -4.72 21.86
C LEU A 196 -3.73 -3.37 21.84
N VAL A 197 -4.17 -2.40 22.65
CA VAL A 197 -3.45 -1.16 22.93
C VAL A 197 -2.08 -1.50 23.51
N PHE A 198 -2.01 -2.22 24.63
CA PHE A 198 -0.74 -2.62 25.24
C PHE A 198 0.13 -3.45 24.29
N ARG A 199 -0.41 -4.32 23.42
CA ARG A 199 0.41 -5.09 22.47
C ARG A 199 0.82 -4.28 21.24
N PHE A 200 0.05 -3.27 20.84
CA PHE A 200 0.43 -2.31 19.79
C PHE A 200 1.48 -1.33 20.32
N PHE A 201 1.29 -0.82 21.54
CA PHE A 201 2.27 -0.02 22.26
C PHE A 201 3.52 -0.84 22.62
N ALA A 202 3.42 -2.09 23.08
CA ALA A 202 4.58 -2.95 23.36
C ALA A 202 5.27 -3.50 22.11
N SER A 203 4.56 -3.67 20.99
CA SER A 203 5.22 -3.88 19.68
C SER A 203 5.92 -2.60 19.23
N ARG A 204 5.30 -1.44 19.50
CA ARG A 204 5.95 -0.14 19.32
C ARG A 204 7.10 0.05 20.31
N GLU A 205 7.12 -0.47 21.52
CA GLU A 205 8.22 -0.41 22.50
C GLU A 205 9.32 -1.46 22.22
N ARG A 206 9.14 -2.34 21.24
CA ARG A 206 10.25 -3.08 20.62
C ARG A 206 10.90 -2.32 19.46
N VAL A 207 10.28 -1.23 19.02
CA VAL A 207 10.83 -0.24 18.05
C VAL A 207 11.25 1.05 18.77
N ASN A 208 10.54 1.39 19.84
CA ASN A 208 10.70 2.44 20.83
C ASN A 208 11.24 1.83 22.15
N ALA A 209 12.11 0.81 22.00
CA ALA A 209 13.15 0.53 23.00
C ALA A 209 14.26 1.59 22.90
N LEU A 210 14.32 2.30 21.77
CA LEU A 210 14.79 3.68 21.73
C LEU A 210 14.04 4.49 22.81
N PRO A 211 14.74 5.26 23.66
CA PRO A 211 14.15 5.92 24.83
C PRO A 211 12.99 6.84 24.45
N PRO A 212 12.02 7.06 25.36
CA PRO A 212 10.77 7.74 25.04
C PRO A 212 11.00 9.09 24.36
N SER A 213 10.16 9.38 23.37
CA SER A 213 10.08 10.68 22.72
C SER A 213 9.61 11.72 23.74
N VAL A 214 10.57 12.34 24.42
CA VAL A 214 10.32 13.50 25.28
C VAL A 214 9.85 14.64 24.38
N ASP A 215 8.55 14.87 24.40
CA ASP A 215 7.94 16.03 23.76
C ASP A 215 8.44 17.30 24.48
N VAL A 216 8.76 18.33 23.70
CA VAL A 216 9.76 19.37 24.05
C VAL A 216 11.15 18.77 24.25
N THR A 217 12.07 19.06 23.32
CA THR A 217 13.49 18.75 23.50
C THR A 217 14.06 19.47 24.73
N ALA A 218 14.28 18.72 25.81
CA ALA A 218 15.35 19.05 26.74
C ALA A 218 16.64 19.29 25.93
N VAL A 219 17.47 20.25 26.36
CA VAL A 219 18.65 20.70 25.59
C VAL A 219 19.74 19.62 25.63
N ARG A 220 19.56 18.60 24.78
CA ARG A 220 20.50 17.50 24.60
C ARG A 220 21.86 18.05 24.17
N THR A 221 22.90 17.64 24.87
CA THR A 221 24.26 18.05 24.51
C THR A 221 24.69 17.39 23.20
N TRP A 222 25.72 17.95 22.57
CA TRP A 222 26.30 17.36 21.35
C TRP A 222 26.75 15.90 21.56
N GLN A 223 27.21 15.52 22.77
CA GLN A 223 27.56 14.13 23.11
C GLN A 223 26.34 13.20 23.15
N GLU A 224 25.18 13.68 23.62
CA GLU A 224 23.95 12.88 23.67
C GLU A 224 23.40 12.62 22.27
N TRP A 225 23.50 13.61 21.37
CA TRP A 225 23.18 13.44 19.95
C TRP A 225 24.13 12.46 19.25
N ILE A 226 25.44 12.50 19.50
CA ILE A 226 26.38 11.50 18.99
C ILE A 226 26.05 10.10 19.52
N ARG A 227 25.70 9.98 20.82
CA ARG A 227 25.31 8.70 21.42
C ARG A 227 24.06 8.13 20.73
N ALA A 228 23.05 8.97 20.47
CA ALA A 228 21.86 8.59 19.72
C ALA A 228 22.20 8.19 18.27
N ALA A 229 23.10 8.93 17.61
CA ALA A 229 23.53 8.65 16.24
C ALA A 229 24.27 7.31 16.11
N ARG A 230 25.24 7.04 17.01
CA ARG A 230 25.94 5.74 17.09
C ARG A 230 24.95 4.59 17.34
N GLU A 231 23.94 4.79 18.19
CA GLU A 231 22.95 3.76 18.50
C GLU A 231 21.99 3.48 17.33
N ALA A 232 21.50 4.52 16.65
CA ALA A 232 20.72 4.37 15.42
C ALA A 232 21.49 3.64 14.31
N ALA A 233 22.80 3.89 14.19
CA ALA A 233 23.66 3.19 13.23
C ALA A 233 23.81 1.68 13.55
N LYS A 234 23.97 1.29 14.82
CA LYS A 234 23.99 -0.14 15.22
C LYS A 234 22.69 -0.87 14.83
N GLN A 235 21.57 -0.16 14.89
CA GLN A 235 20.24 -0.67 14.55
C GLN A 235 19.97 -0.66 13.03
N GLY A 236 20.96 -0.29 12.20
CA GLY A 236 20.84 -0.17 10.75
C GLY A 236 20.03 1.04 10.28
N ASN A 237 19.57 1.90 11.19
CA ASN A 237 18.81 3.10 10.86
C ASN A 237 19.77 4.28 10.58
N PHE A 238 20.53 4.17 9.48
CA PHE A 238 21.49 5.20 9.07
C PHE A 238 20.84 6.55 8.77
N ARG A 239 19.55 6.58 8.43
CA ARG A 239 18.78 7.83 8.26
C ARG A 239 18.68 8.60 9.58
N GLU A 240 18.31 7.93 10.67
CA GLU A 240 18.28 8.55 12.00
C GLU A 240 19.69 8.82 12.54
N ALA A 241 20.68 7.99 12.17
CA ALA A 241 22.07 8.24 12.50
C ALA A 241 22.60 9.55 11.88
N VAL A 242 22.34 9.80 10.60
CA VAL A 242 22.70 11.07 9.92
C VAL A 242 21.90 12.26 10.48
N HIS A 243 20.62 12.08 10.80
CA HIS A 243 19.79 13.13 11.41
C HIS A 243 20.28 13.53 12.81
N SER A 244 20.54 12.54 13.68
CA SER A 244 21.13 12.77 15.01
C SER A 244 22.56 13.32 14.93
N ALA A 245 23.35 12.92 13.94
CA ALA A 245 24.68 13.49 13.70
C ALA A 245 24.61 14.98 13.32
N TYR A 246 23.72 15.38 12.41
CA TYR A 246 23.50 16.79 12.07
C TYR A 246 23.15 17.62 13.32
N TRP A 247 22.22 17.14 14.17
CA TRP A 247 21.84 17.87 15.39
C TRP A 247 22.94 17.92 16.45
N ALA A 248 23.87 16.97 16.48
CA ALA A 248 25.09 17.09 17.30
C ALA A 248 25.96 18.28 16.85
N GLY A 249 26.12 18.48 15.54
CA GLY A 249 26.88 19.59 14.98
C GLY A 249 26.24 20.94 15.30
N ILE A 250 24.92 21.05 15.21
CA ILE A 250 24.20 22.24 15.66
C ILE A 250 24.34 22.45 17.17
N ALA A 251 24.17 21.41 18.00
CA ALA A 251 24.35 21.54 19.45
C ALA A 251 25.78 21.98 19.83
N ARG A 252 26.81 21.49 19.13
CA ARG A 252 28.20 21.91 19.31
C ARG A 252 28.39 23.40 19.01
N LEU A 253 27.87 23.87 17.87
CA LEU A 253 27.96 25.28 17.46
C LEU A 253 27.07 26.21 18.30
N GLU A 254 25.99 25.70 18.87
CA GLU A 254 25.16 26.40 19.86
C GLU A 254 25.86 26.50 21.24
N ASP A 255 26.67 25.50 21.62
CA ASP A 255 27.50 25.53 22.84
C ASP A 255 28.75 26.41 22.69
N ASP A 256 29.35 26.47 21.49
CA ASP A 256 30.42 27.43 21.14
C ASP A 256 29.91 28.86 20.88
N GLY A 257 28.59 29.08 20.91
CA GLY A 257 27.96 30.40 20.71
C GLY A 257 27.95 30.92 19.26
N VAL A 258 28.34 30.09 18.29
CA VAL A 258 28.39 30.42 16.85
C VAL A 258 27.00 30.56 16.24
N VAL A 259 26.00 29.84 16.77
CA VAL A 259 24.58 29.99 16.39
C VAL A 259 23.65 30.05 17.62
N PRO A 260 22.52 30.77 17.53
CA PRO A 260 21.57 30.88 18.63
C PRO A 260 20.83 29.55 18.86
N LYS A 261 20.51 29.28 20.12
CA LYS A 261 19.71 28.11 20.58
C LYS A 261 18.22 28.27 20.22
N ASP A 262 17.92 28.26 18.92
CA ASP A 262 16.59 28.44 18.33
C ASP A 262 16.25 27.31 17.34
N ARG A 263 15.57 26.28 17.86
CA ARG A 263 15.14 25.09 17.11
C ARG A 263 14.01 25.37 16.09
N THR A 264 13.50 26.60 15.98
CA THR A 264 12.51 26.93 14.93
C THR A 264 13.15 27.08 13.54
N LYS A 265 14.48 27.24 13.48
CA LYS A 265 15.21 27.49 12.24
C LYS A 265 15.41 26.23 11.41
N THR A 266 15.26 26.38 10.09
CA THR A 266 15.59 25.33 9.13
C THR A 266 17.12 25.12 9.03
N PRO A 267 17.59 23.95 8.54
CA PRO A 267 19.03 23.70 8.39
C PRO A 267 19.76 24.75 7.52
N ARG A 268 19.11 25.22 6.46
CA ARG A 268 19.63 26.30 5.58
C ARG A 268 19.61 27.68 6.24
N GLU A 269 18.99 27.86 7.40
CA GLU A 269 19.04 29.10 8.18
C GLU A 269 20.18 29.06 9.18
N TYR A 270 20.39 27.94 9.88
CA TYR A 270 21.61 27.70 10.66
C TYR A 270 22.87 27.89 9.79
N LEU A 271 22.91 27.32 8.58
CA LEU A 271 24.02 27.51 7.63
C LEU A 271 24.16 28.95 7.08
N ARG A 272 23.12 29.78 7.17
CA ARG A 272 23.20 31.22 6.82
C ARG A 272 23.65 32.10 7.98
N LEU A 273 23.57 31.61 9.22
CA LEU A 273 24.03 32.31 10.42
C LEU A 273 25.52 32.09 10.69
N VAL A 274 26.09 30.95 10.27
CA VAL A 274 27.54 30.75 10.30
C VAL A 274 28.19 31.58 9.19
N VAL A 275 28.70 32.75 9.55
CA VAL A 275 29.41 33.69 8.65
C VAL A 275 30.78 33.13 8.27
N GLU A 276 31.22 33.39 7.04
CA GLU A 276 32.59 33.12 6.57
C GLU A 276 33.58 34.03 7.33
N SER A 277 34.63 33.50 7.95
CA SER A 277 35.67 34.33 8.58
C SER A 277 36.28 35.29 7.56
N ALA A 278 36.39 36.56 7.92
CA ALA A 278 36.87 37.59 6.98
C ALA A 278 38.32 37.30 6.54
N PRO A 279 38.67 37.49 5.26
CA PRO A 279 40.02 37.23 4.74
C PRO A 279 41.02 38.23 5.32
N GLY A 280 41.58 37.88 6.48
CA GLY A 280 42.50 38.72 7.26
C GLY A 280 42.66 38.28 8.73
N GLU A 281 41.70 37.54 9.31
CA GLU A 281 41.82 37.05 10.70
C GLU A 281 42.61 35.73 10.75
N LEU A 282 43.88 35.78 11.15
CA LEU A 282 44.72 34.60 11.36
C LEU A 282 44.36 33.86 12.67
N GLY A 283 43.23 33.16 12.66
CA GLY A 283 42.90 32.11 13.62
C GLY A 283 43.23 30.71 13.07
N PRO A 284 43.78 29.76 13.85
CA PRO A 284 44.10 28.41 13.38
C PRO A 284 42.89 27.45 13.35
N ALA A 285 41.67 27.95 13.57
CA ALA A 285 40.45 27.16 13.55
C ALA A 285 39.88 27.07 12.11
N PRO A 286 39.55 25.87 11.59
CA PRO A 286 38.85 25.76 10.32
C PRO A 286 37.47 26.40 10.42
N ALA A 287 37.05 27.14 9.38
CA ALA A 287 35.75 27.80 9.39
C ALA A 287 34.62 26.73 9.50
N PRO A 288 33.76 26.77 10.55
CA PRO A 288 32.75 25.73 10.79
C PRO A 288 31.67 25.62 9.70
N ARG A 289 31.69 26.56 8.75
CA ARG A 289 30.77 26.70 7.63
C ARG A 289 30.85 25.57 6.61
N GLU A 290 32.04 25.11 6.25
CA GLU A 290 32.21 24.00 5.29
C GLU A 290 31.76 22.65 5.88
N PRO A 291 32.20 22.23 7.08
CA PRO A 291 31.68 20.99 7.69
C PRO A 291 30.18 21.02 7.95
N LEU A 292 29.62 22.17 8.36
CA LEU A 292 28.17 22.33 8.52
C LEU A 292 27.43 22.25 7.17
N ALA A 293 27.98 22.79 6.08
CA ALA A 293 27.39 22.68 4.75
C ALA A 293 27.32 21.21 4.29
N ALA A 294 28.37 20.43 4.54
CA ALA A 294 28.40 19.00 4.25
C ALA A 294 27.37 18.21 5.07
N LEU A 295 27.30 18.44 6.38
CA LEU A 295 26.27 17.85 7.26
C LEU A 295 24.85 18.22 6.83
N THR A 296 24.63 19.48 6.45
CA THR A 296 23.33 19.97 5.94
C THR A 296 22.96 19.23 4.64
N SER A 297 23.90 19.06 3.71
CA SER A 297 23.66 18.29 2.48
C SER A 297 23.38 16.81 2.77
N GLY A 298 24.11 16.19 3.69
CA GLY A 298 23.87 14.80 4.12
C GLY A 298 22.45 14.62 4.69
N LEU A 299 22.02 15.51 5.60
CA LEU A 299 20.66 15.55 6.13
C LEU A 299 19.62 15.70 5.01
N GLU A 300 19.81 16.65 4.09
CA GLU A 300 18.85 16.90 3.01
C GLU A 300 18.68 15.69 2.09
N ARG A 301 19.77 14.97 1.78
CA ARG A 301 19.75 13.72 1.00
C ARG A 301 19.02 12.59 1.74
N ALA A 302 19.34 12.37 3.01
CA ALA A 302 18.83 11.26 3.82
C ALA A 302 17.37 11.46 4.29
N TRP A 303 16.99 12.70 4.62
CA TRP A 303 15.73 12.99 5.32
C TRP A 303 14.64 13.56 4.41
N TYR A 304 14.94 14.61 3.65
CA TYR A 304 13.94 15.30 2.81
C TYR A 304 13.83 14.68 1.42
N ALA A 305 14.95 14.34 0.77
CA ALA A 305 14.95 13.66 -0.53
C ALA A 305 14.63 12.15 -0.43
N ASN A 306 14.42 11.63 0.79
CA ASN A 306 14.06 10.24 1.10
C ASN A 306 14.95 9.18 0.39
N ARG A 307 16.23 9.51 0.14
CA ARG A 307 17.20 8.52 -0.35
C ARG A 307 17.63 7.65 0.83
N GLY A 308 17.72 6.34 0.61
CA GLY A 308 18.17 5.40 1.64
C GLY A 308 19.62 5.68 2.02
N ALA A 309 19.83 6.32 3.17
CA ALA A 309 21.15 6.53 3.75
C ALA A 309 21.82 5.20 4.11
N ARG A 310 23.14 5.14 4.00
CA ARG A 310 23.95 3.95 4.21
C ARG A 310 24.97 4.16 5.33
N ALA A 311 25.76 3.12 5.62
CA ALA A 311 26.88 3.22 6.54
C ALA A 311 27.88 4.30 6.11
N GLU A 312 28.11 4.47 4.80
CA GLU A 312 29.06 5.45 4.26
C GLU A 312 28.61 6.90 4.53
N ASP A 313 27.32 7.23 4.34
CA ASP A 313 26.76 8.55 4.65
C ASP A 313 26.92 8.91 6.15
N PHE A 314 26.80 7.90 7.03
CA PHE A 314 27.00 8.08 8.46
C PHE A 314 28.47 8.31 8.82
N HIS A 315 29.40 7.52 8.28
CA HIS A 315 30.84 7.76 8.49
C HIS A 315 31.29 9.10 7.92
N GLU A 316 30.76 9.54 6.77
CA GLU A 316 30.98 10.90 6.26
C GLU A 316 30.48 11.96 7.25
N SER A 317 29.28 11.79 7.80
CA SER A 317 28.73 12.70 8.81
C SER A 317 29.60 12.77 10.07
N LEU A 318 30.21 11.66 10.50
CA LEU A 318 31.14 11.66 11.64
C LEU A 318 32.42 12.48 11.35
N ARG A 319 33.04 12.34 10.17
CA ARG A 319 34.22 13.15 9.79
C ARG A 319 33.92 14.65 9.84
N HIS A 320 32.73 15.06 9.43
CA HIS A 320 32.32 16.46 9.48
C HIS A 320 32.01 16.95 10.90
N LEU A 321 31.65 16.06 11.84
CA LEU A 321 31.56 16.42 13.27
C LEU A 321 32.93 16.59 13.92
N GLU A 322 33.91 15.76 13.57
CA GLU A 322 35.31 15.93 14.00
C GLU A 322 35.87 17.27 13.52
N ALA A 323 35.56 17.65 12.28
CA ALA A 323 35.92 18.96 11.71
C ALA A 323 35.15 20.16 12.33
N LEU A 324 34.05 19.92 13.05
CA LEU A 324 33.38 20.90 13.93
C LEU A 324 33.91 20.89 15.37
N GLY A 325 34.97 20.12 15.67
CA GLY A 325 35.52 20.01 17.02
C GLY A 325 34.65 19.21 17.99
N CYS A 326 33.84 18.26 17.50
CA CYS A 326 33.25 17.22 18.33
C CYS A 326 34.26 16.08 18.54
N SER A 327 34.69 15.80 19.78
CA SER A 327 35.47 14.58 20.05
C SER A 327 34.58 13.35 19.91
N LEU A 328 35.03 12.36 19.13
CA LEU A 328 34.25 11.15 18.79
C LEU A 328 34.72 9.86 19.49
N GLU A 329 35.34 9.98 20.66
CA GLU A 329 35.62 8.85 21.57
C GLU A 329 34.34 8.19 22.14
#